data_AF-A0A8S8Y520-F1
#
_entry.id   AF-A0A8S8Y520-F1
#
_cell.length_a   1.000
_cell.length_b   1.000
_cell.length_c   1.000
_cell.angle_alpha   90.00
_cell.angle_beta   90.00
_cell.angle_gamma   90.00
#
_symmetry.space_group_name_H-M   'P 1'
#
loop_
_entity.id
_entity.type
_entity.pdbx_description
1 polymer ?
#
loop_
_entity_poly.entity_id
_entity_poly.type
_entity_poly.pdbx_seq_one_letter_code
_entity_poly.pdbx_strand_id
1 'polypeptide(L)' 'MVEQQLLWFFGLGGWAFLTVMAIKPLHGYMMSKGCENMVAVYYNRKVAHMVAGGVPLILCPIVFSDPSIHF' A
#
# COMPACT_ATOMS: atom_id res chain seq x y z
N MET A 1 -19.66 9.84 12.31
CA MET A 1 -18.31 9.64 12.89
C MET A 1 -17.82 8.21 12.65
N VAL A 2 -18.47 7.19 13.22
CA VAL A 2 -18.10 5.76 13.04
C VAL A 2 -18.20 5.27 11.58
N GLU A 3 -19.25 5.65 10.85
CA GLU A 3 -19.42 5.26 9.43
C GLU A 3 -18.28 5.78 8.53
N GLN A 4 -17.80 7.00 8.79
CA GLN A 4 -16.69 7.60 8.07
C GLN A 4 -15.39 6.82 8.33
N GLN A 5 -15.14 6.42 9.58
CA GLN A 5 -13.97 5.63 9.95
C GLN A 5 -13.98 4.23 9.33
N LEU A 6 -15.16 3.59 9.25
CA LEU A 6 -15.31 2.31 8.57
C LEU A 6 -15.07 2.43 7.06
N LEU A 7 -15.59 3.47 6.41
CA LEU A 7 -15.31 3.75 5.00
C LEU A 7 -13.81 3.94 4.73
N TRP A 8 -13.11 4.66 5.60
CA TRP A 8 -11.67 4.83 5.50
C TRP A 8 -10.89 3.54 5.79
N PHE A 9 -11.33 2.72 6.74
CA PHE A 9 -10.74 1.41 7.01
C PHE A 9 -10.81 0.50 5.77
N PHE A 10 -12.01 0.34 5.19
CA PHE A 10 -12.18 -0.45 3.97
C PHE A 10 -11.50 0.19 2.75
N GLY A 11 -11.47 1.51 2.67
CA GLY A 11 -10.78 2.25 1.61
C GLY A 11 -9.26 2.07 1.64
N LEU A 12 -8.64 2.19 2.82
CA LEU A 12 -7.19 1.99 3.00
C LEU A 12 -6.80 0.50 2.89
N GLY A 13 -7.64 -0.41 3.40
CA GLY A 13 -7.47 -1.85 3.18
C GLY A 13 -7.56 -2.24 1.70
N GLY A 14 -8.55 -1.68 0.99
CA GLY A 14 -8.70 -1.81 -0.45
C GLY A 14 -7.52 -1.22 -1.22
N TRP A 15 -7.02 -0.05 -0.82
CA TRP A 15 -5.82 0.56 -1.37
C TRP A 15 -4.60 -0.35 -1.27
N ALA A 16 -4.35 -0.91 -0.07
CA ALA A 16 -3.22 -1.82 0.14
C ALA A 16 -3.33 -3.07 -0.76
N PHE A 17 -4.53 -3.65 -0.85
CA PHE A 17 -4.78 -4.80 -1.72
C PHE A 17 -4.58 -4.48 -3.20
N LEU A 18 -5.16 -3.39 -3.70
CA LEU A 18 -5.02 -2.94 -5.08
C LEU A 18 -3.57 -2.64 -5.43
N THR A 19 -2.83 -2.00 -4.53
CA THR A 19 -1.41 -1.67 -4.72
C THR A 19 -0.56 -2.93 -4.90
N VAL A 20 -0.79 -3.97 -4.08
CA VAL A 20 -0.08 -5.25 -4.21
C VAL A 20 -0.45 -5.96 -5.51
N MET A 21 -1.71 -5.89 -5.95
CA MET A 21 -2.12 -6.47 -7.23
C MET A 21 -1.53 -5.71 -8.45
N ALA A 22 -1.45 -4.38 -8.36
CA ALA A 22 -0.97 -3.50 -9.43
C ALA A 22 0.55 -3.53 -9.63
N ILE A 23 1.31 -4.27 -8.82
CA ILE A 23 2.78 -4.29 -8.88
C ILE A 23 3.36 -5.15 -10.02
N LYS A 24 2.55 -6.00 -10.66
CA LYS A 24 2.96 -6.90 -11.76
C LYS A 24 3.55 -6.16 -12.99
N PRO A 25 2.95 -5.09 -13.53
CA PRO A 25 3.53 -4.33 -14.66
C PRO A 25 4.87 -3.67 -14.33
N LEU A 26 5.10 -3.29 -13.07
CA LEU A 26 6.31 -2.62 -12.61
C LEU A 26 7.55 -3.54 -12.70
N HIS A 27 7.34 -4.84 -12.44
CA HIS A 27 8.35 -5.88 -12.67
C HIS A 27 8.76 -5.99 -14.14
N GLY A 28 7.78 -6.01 -15.05
CA GLY A 28 8.02 -6.09 -16.49
C GLY A 28 8.79 -4.88 -17.03
N TYR A 29 8.52 -3.70 -16.50
CA TYR A 29 9.26 -2.48 -16.85
C TYR A 29 10.71 -2.50 -16.36
N MET A 30 10.99 -3.03 -15.17
CA MET A 30 12.37 -3.15 -14.68
C MET A 30 13.17 -4.21 -15.45
N MET A 31 12.52 -5.31 -15.82
CA MET A 31 13.14 -6.36 -16.65
C MET A 31 13.47 -5.85 -18.06
N SER A 32 12.63 -5.01 -18.67
CA SER A 32 12.90 -4.44 -19.99
C SER A 32 14.07 -3.44 -20.00
N LYS A 33 14.45 -2.92 -18.83
CA LYS A 33 15.64 -2.08 -18.63
C LYS A 33 16.93 -2.87 -18.39
N GLY A 34 16.90 -4.20 -18.47
CA GLY A 34 18.08 -5.07 -18.27
C GLY A 34 18.43 -5.29 -16.80
N CYS A 35 17.49 -5.04 -15.87
CA CYS A 35 17.70 -5.32 -14.46
C CYS A 35 17.65 -6.84 -14.21
N GLU A 36 18.54 -7.34 -13.35
CA GLU A 36 18.60 -8.75 -13.00
C GLU A 36 17.29 -9.20 -12.32
N ASN A 37 16.73 -10.35 -12.73
CA ASN A 37 15.43 -10.85 -12.24
C ASN A 37 15.33 -10.82 -10.71
N MET A 38 16.40 -11.20 -10.01
CA MET A 38 16.39 -11.25 -8.55
C MET A 38 16.28 -9.86 -7.91
N VAL A 39 16.96 -8.87 -8.48
CA VAL A 39 16.92 -7.46 -8.05
C VAL A 39 15.58 -6.83 -8.42
N ALA A 40 15.05 -7.15 -9.62
CA ALA A 40 13.75 -6.70 -10.06
C ALA A 40 12.64 -7.15 -9.12
N VAL A 41 12.61 -8.44 -8.75
CA VAL A 41 11.64 -8.98 -7.76
C VAL A 41 11.81 -8.34 -6.38
N TYR A 42 13.05 -8.15 -5.92
CA TYR A 42 13.32 -7.56 -4.60
C TYR A 42 12.78 -6.13 -4.49
N TYR A 43 13.13 -5.27 -5.45
CA TYR A 43 12.65 -3.89 -5.48
C TYR A 43 11.14 -3.83 -5.68
N ASN A 44 10.58 -4.69 -6.53
CA ASN A 44 9.15 -4.73 -6.75
C ASN A 44 8.37 -5.01 -5.45
N ARG A 45 8.84 -5.98 -4.65
CA ARG A 45 8.24 -6.28 -3.35
C ARG A 45 8.43 -5.14 -2.34
N LYS A 46 9.59 -4.48 -2.35
CA LYS A 46 9.89 -3.35 -1.44
C LYS A 46 9.04 -2.13 -1.75
N VAL A 47 8.87 -1.80 -3.03
CA VAL A 47 8.00 -0.72 -3.49
C VAL A 47 6.54 -1.03 -3.16
N ALA A 48 6.07 -2.25 -3.45
CA ALA A 48 4.71 -2.66 -3.08
C ALA A 48 4.44 -2.47 -1.58
N HIS A 49 5.37 -2.88 -0.73
CA HIS A 49 5.23 -2.75 0.71
C HIS A 49 5.24 -1.30 1.18
N MET A 50 6.17 -0.48 0.68
CA MET A 50 6.26 0.93 1.05
C MET A 50 5.04 1.73 0.60
N VAL A 51 4.44 1.42 -0.56
CA VAL A 51 3.26 2.12 -1.07
C VAL A 51 1.97 1.57 -0.43
N ALA A 52 1.84 0.26 -0.26
CA ALA A 52 0.66 -0.36 0.34
C ALA A 52 0.57 -0.07 1.84
N GLY A 53 1.70 -0.04 2.56
CA GLY A 53 1.76 0.22 3.99
C GLY A 53 2.01 1.69 4.35
N GLY A 54 2.87 2.39 3.61
CA GLY A 54 3.26 3.76 3.91
C GLY A 54 2.14 4.78 3.69
N VAL A 55 1.29 4.59 2.69
CA VAL A 55 0.15 5.49 2.43
C VAL A 55 -0.89 5.43 3.56
N PRO A 56 -1.36 4.24 4.00
CA PRO A 56 -2.18 4.14 5.20
C PRO A 56 -1.48 4.66 6.46
N LEU A 57 -0.17 4.44 6.63
CA LEU A 57 0.57 4.91 7.82
C LEU A 57 0.52 6.44 7.96
N ILE A 58 0.65 7.18 6.86
CA ILE A 58 0.59 8.65 6.86
C ILE A 58 -0.86 9.14 7.01
N LEU A 59 -1.82 8.45 6.39
CA LEU A 59 -3.23 8.84 6.42
C LEU A 59 -3.92 8.50 7.75
N CYS A 60 -3.45 7.47 8.46
CA CYS A 60 -4.05 7.01 9.71
C CYS A 60 -4.21 8.14 10.76
N PRO A 61 -3.15 8.88 11.14
CA PRO A 61 -3.29 9.97 12.13
C PRO A 61 -4.10 11.18 11.64
N ILE A 62 -4.28 11.32 10.32
CA ILE A 62 -5.06 12.43 9.73
C ILE A 62 -6.55 12.09 9.73
N VAL A 63 -6.86 10.84 9.42
CA VAL A 63 -8.23 10.35 9.18
C VAL A 63 -8.89 9.82 10.46
N PHE A 64 -8.10 9.22 11.35
CA PHE A 64 -8.59 8.72 12.64
C PHE A 64 -8.21 9.71 13.74
N SER A 65 -9.07 10.73 13.90
CA SER A 65 -8.88 11.79 14.90
C SER A 65 -9.40 11.42 16.30
N ASP A 66 -10.24 10.38 16.39
CA ASP A 66 -10.85 9.92 17.66
C ASP A 66 -10.22 8.59 18.10
N PRO A 67 -9.63 8.52 19.31
CA PRO A 67 -9.02 7.31 19.87
C PRO A 67 -10.06 6.34 20.46
N SER A 68 -11.34 6.42 20.08
CA SER A 68 -12.41 5.57 20.65
C SER A 68 -12.28 4.09 20.30
N ILE A 69 -11.40 3.74 19.37
CA ILE A 69 -10.87 2.38 19.23
C ILE A 69 -9.57 2.33 20.04
N HIS A 70 -9.73 2.30 21.36
CA HIS A 70 -8.70 1.79 22.25
C HIS A 70 -8.52 0.29 21.93
N PHE A 71 -7.29 -0.09 21.58
CA PHE A 71 -6.85 -1.47 21.68
C PHE A 71 -6.98 -1.98 23.11
#